data_AF-A0A1Y3Y003-F1
#
_entry.id   AF-A0A1Y3Y003-F1
#
_cell.length_a   1.000
_cell.length_b   1.000
_cell.length_c   1.000
_cell.angle_alpha   90.00
_cell.angle_beta   90.00
_cell.angle_gamma   90.00
#
_symmetry.space_group_name_H-M   'P 1'
#
loop_
_entity.id
_entity.type
_entity.pdbx_description
1 polymer ?
#
loop_
_entity_poly.entity_id
_entity_poly.type
_entity_poly.pdbx_seq_one_letter_code
_entity_poly.pdbx_strand_id
1 'polypeptide(L)'
;MGILFSIIYMAVFLTAGFSLTRRLLPASGAEEKLVFTAAFGLVLLIALPALFALALGFTLPAALLALVAAGALAAAGFWPRYTAPDKAPSQPGSSARATSPAFWACVAPLFLFSVWLLHTHTLYSKDGGYWCGQSTYGDLPMHLSFIKSIAEQGLFPPEFPMLSGQTLYGYPFLCESVSSVFLLLGAPLKFACILPQVVALAAVFGGGWLLAKNLLQSSLKASLAYVLFFLGSGFGFAYFLEGGVENFTRIFTAYYETPTNYVEENIRWVNPIADLLIPQRATMFGWALLFPCLALLMRFALNEERRLWPTLVLLAAPLPLVQTHSALALVLICGVLFVRALAVHRTDWRALRPWLLFAGAAGIIWLPLMLTQILPHTQEGSGFLRWHFNWSNEGDNYFWFYIKNIGLVYTLLLPAFLWAGKKLRWVYGGGLLILLLSEFVEFQPNNYDNNKLLFIWHLLGCILVANLIVDLLKKVDKKSVQAVLAAMLVFTGTFGSILTLGREAVSQYQHFDADAIAVADYVEENTDPMGRFLCGTQLLNPVLSLAGRPILCASGTWLYYHGMDYSTQEAAVRQLLESPSEEELAQWDIDYVMVGPSERADYTVDESWFAAHCTLLYDQGGYSIYQVNG
;
A
#
# COMPACT_ATOMS: atom_id res chain seq x y z
N MET A 1 -19.98 7.13 -19.37
CA MET A 1 -20.73 6.00 -18.79
C MET A 1 -19.90 5.20 -17.79
N GLY A 2 -18.64 4.86 -18.06
CA GLY A 2 -17.85 4.02 -17.15
C GLY A 2 -17.63 4.56 -15.74
N ILE A 3 -17.43 5.87 -15.55
CA ILE A 3 -17.38 6.48 -14.20
C ILE A 3 -18.63 6.13 -13.38
N LEU A 4 -19.83 6.24 -13.96
CA LEU A 4 -21.08 5.93 -13.28
C LEU A 4 -21.16 4.45 -12.92
N PHE A 5 -20.79 3.56 -13.84
CA PHE A 5 -20.74 2.12 -13.57
C PHE A 5 -19.77 1.78 -12.45
N SER A 6 -18.56 2.37 -12.44
CA SER A 6 -17.58 2.17 -11.37
C SER A 6 -18.07 2.67 -10.01
N ILE A 7 -18.78 3.80 -9.96
CA ILE A 7 -19.40 4.30 -8.71
C ILE A 7 -20.47 3.32 -8.23
N ILE A 8 -21.35 2.85 -9.11
CA ILE A 8 -22.40 1.88 -8.76
C ILE A 8 -21.77 0.56 -8.29
N TYR A 9 -20.75 0.08 -9.01
CA TYR A 9 -20.01 -1.13 -8.67
C TYR A 9 -19.43 -1.02 -7.27
N MET A 10 -18.65 0.04 -6.99
CA MET A 10 -18.10 0.30 -5.66
C MET A 10 -19.20 0.39 -4.59
N ALA A 11 -20.31 1.08 -4.88
CA ALA A 11 -21.43 1.22 -3.94
C ALA A 11 -22.07 -0.14 -3.57
N VAL A 12 -22.20 -1.07 -4.52
CA VAL A 12 -22.69 -2.43 -4.25
C VAL A 12 -21.73 -3.18 -3.33
N PHE A 13 -20.43 -3.11 -3.58
CA PHE A 13 -19.41 -3.75 -2.73
C PHE A 13 -19.36 -3.14 -1.32
N LEU A 14 -19.48 -1.81 -1.19
CA LEU A 14 -19.61 -1.14 0.10
C LEU A 14 -20.92 -1.53 0.81
N THR A 15 -22.02 -1.68 0.08
CA THR A 15 -23.29 -2.16 0.66
C THR A 15 -23.16 -3.61 1.16
N ALA A 16 -22.46 -4.47 0.42
CA ALA A 16 -22.13 -5.82 0.86
C ALA A 16 -21.23 -5.80 2.11
N GLY A 17 -20.21 -4.93 2.14
CA GLY A 17 -19.37 -4.70 3.31
C GLY A 17 -20.14 -4.20 4.53
N PHE A 18 -21.11 -3.32 4.33
CA PHE A 18 -22.03 -2.84 5.38
C PHE A 18 -22.91 -3.97 5.91
N SER A 19 -23.47 -4.80 5.00
CA SER A 19 -24.25 -5.99 5.33
C SER A 19 -23.45 -7.00 6.16
N LEU A 20 -22.18 -7.24 5.80
CA LEU A 20 -21.25 -8.05 6.59
C LEU A 20 -20.96 -7.41 7.94
N THR A 21 -20.70 -6.11 8.00
CA THR A 21 -20.45 -5.38 9.26
C THR A 21 -21.63 -5.50 10.23
N ARG A 22 -22.85 -5.25 9.76
CA ARG A 22 -24.08 -5.37 10.56
C ARG A 22 -24.26 -6.80 11.07
N ARG A 23 -23.88 -7.80 10.27
CA ARG A 23 -24.02 -9.21 10.64
C ARG A 23 -22.92 -9.64 11.61
N LEU A 24 -21.66 -9.45 11.27
CA LEU A 24 -20.51 -9.96 12.02
C LEU A 24 -20.22 -9.12 13.27
N LEU A 25 -20.53 -7.83 13.25
CA LEU A 25 -20.25 -6.86 14.32
C LEU A 25 -21.50 -6.08 14.72
N PRO A 26 -22.58 -6.73 15.22
CA PRO A 26 -23.88 -6.06 15.44
C PRO A 26 -23.84 -4.98 16.53
N ALA A 27 -22.91 -5.07 17.48
CA ALA A 27 -22.76 -4.12 18.59
C ALA A 27 -21.83 -2.93 18.28
N SER A 28 -21.43 -2.76 17.01
CA SER A 28 -20.50 -1.70 16.59
C SER A 28 -21.14 -0.31 16.62
N GLY A 29 -20.35 0.69 17.02
CA GLY A 29 -20.68 2.12 16.90
C GLY A 29 -20.67 2.60 15.45
N ALA A 30 -21.03 3.86 15.20
CA ALA A 30 -21.08 4.43 13.85
C ALA A 30 -19.71 4.43 13.15
N GLU A 31 -18.66 4.83 13.86
CA GLU A 31 -17.29 4.90 13.34
C GLU A 31 -16.73 3.50 13.05
N GLU A 32 -16.92 2.55 13.98
CA GLU A 32 -16.58 1.14 13.73
C GLU A 32 -17.31 0.61 12.49
N LYS A 33 -18.61 0.91 12.36
CA LYS A 33 -19.38 0.48 11.18
C LYS A 33 -18.80 1.01 9.90
N LEU A 34 -18.45 2.30 9.85
CA LEU A 34 -17.87 2.94 8.68
C LEU A 34 -16.54 2.28 8.29
N VAL A 35 -15.64 2.07 9.26
CA VAL A 35 -14.32 1.49 9.00
C VAL A 35 -14.44 0.04 8.53
N PHE A 36 -15.24 -0.79 9.20
CA PHE A 36 -15.42 -2.18 8.78
C PHE A 36 -16.22 -2.32 7.49
N THR A 37 -17.11 -1.37 7.17
CA THR A 37 -17.79 -1.30 5.87
C THR A 37 -16.78 -1.08 4.75
N ALA A 38 -15.86 -0.11 4.93
CA ALA A 38 -14.79 0.14 3.97
C ALA A 38 -13.88 -1.09 3.84
N ALA A 39 -13.42 -1.66 4.97
CA ALA A 39 -12.53 -2.82 4.96
C ALA A 39 -13.15 -4.07 4.33
N PHE A 40 -14.37 -4.46 4.71
CA PHE A 40 -15.04 -5.61 4.09
C PHE A 40 -15.43 -5.35 2.64
N GLY A 41 -15.83 -4.12 2.30
CA GLY A 41 -16.09 -3.74 0.91
C GLY A 41 -14.84 -3.95 0.05
N LEU A 42 -13.67 -3.52 0.53
CA LEU A 42 -12.39 -3.74 -0.13
C LEU A 42 -12.00 -5.22 -0.21
N VAL A 43 -12.16 -5.99 0.88
CA VAL A 43 -11.90 -7.45 0.84
C VAL A 43 -12.73 -8.12 -0.25
N LEU A 44 -14.02 -7.81 -0.32
CA LEU A 44 -14.89 -8.37 -1.34
C LEU A 44 -14.47 -7.91 -2.74
N LEU A 45 -14.13 -6.64 -2.89
CA LEU A 45 -13.72 -6.04 -4.16
C LEU A 45 -12.38 -6.58 -4.67
N ILE A 46 -11.48 -6.98 -3.76
CA ILE A 46 -10.24 -7.69 -4.10
C ILE A 46 -10.54 -9.15 -4.45
N ALA A 47 -11.29 -9.84 -3.59
CA ALA A 47 -11.41 -11.29 -3.67
C ALA A 47 -12.40 -11.76 -4.74
N LEU A 48 -13.60 -11.16 -4.85
CA LEU A 48 -14.63 -11.69 -5.74
C LEU A 48 -14.24 -11.56 -7.22
N PRO A 49 -13.78 -10.40 -7.73
CA PRO A 49 -13.33 -10.31 -9.12
C PRO A 49 -12.18 -11.28 -9.41
N ALA A 50 -11.19 -11.38 -8.52
CA ALA A 50 -10.08 -12.31 -8.67
C ALA A 50 -10.55 -13.78 -8.72
N LEU A 51 -11.50 -14.18 -7.87
CA LEU A 51 -12.03 -15.55 -7.85
C LEU A 51 -12.77 -15.91 -9.14
N PHE A 52 -13.57 -15.00 -9.69
CA PHE A 52 -14.22 -15.25 -10.98
C PHE A 52 -13.22 -15.19 -12.15
N ALA A 53 -12.20 -14.33 -12.05
CA ALA A 53 -11.17 -14.21 -13.06
C ALA A 53 -10.30 -15.47 -13.19
N LEU A 54 -10.09 -16.22 -12.10
CA LEU A 54 -9.43 -17.54 -12.16
C LEU A 54 -10.13 -18.54 -13.10
N ALA A 55 -11.43 -18.39 -13.34
CA ALA A 55 -12.20 -19.29 -14.20
C ALA A 55 -12.45 -18.73 -15.61
N LEU A 56 -12.52 -17.41 -15.75
CA LEU A 56 -12.99 -16.74 -16.98
C LEU A 56 -11.96 -15.77 -17.59
N GLY A 57 -10.74 -15.75 -17.06
CA GLY A 57 -9.80 -14.65 -17.30
C GLY A 57 -10.26 -13.34 -16.65
N PHE A 58 -9.40 -12.33 -16.68
CA PHE A 58 -9.69 -10.99 -16.20
C PHE A 58 -10.60 -10.21 -17.17
N THR A 59 -11.85 -10.65 -17.28
CA THR A 59 -12.80 -10.19 -18.30
C THR A 59 -14.03 -9.50 -17.69
N LEU A 60 -14.77 -8.73 -18.51
CA LEU A 60 -16.00 -8.08 -18.08
C LEU A 60 -17.04 -9.07 -17.49
N PRO A 61 -17.28 -10.27 -18.05
CA PRO A 61 -18.13 -11.29 -17.43
C PRO A 61 -17.71 -11.68 -16.01
N ALA A 62 -16.41 -11.84 -15.74
CA ALA A 62 -15.91 -12.13 -14.39
C ALA A 62 -16.24 -10.99 -13.41
N ALA A 63 -16.02 -9.74 -13.84
CA ALA A 63 -16.35 -8.55 -13.04
C ALA A 63 -17.86 -8.45 -12.75
N LEU A 64 -18.72 -8.76 -13.73
CA LEU A 64 -20.18 -8.75 -13.56
C LEU A 64 -20.67 -9.87 -12.64
N LEU A 65 -20.09 -11.07 -12.71
CA LEU A 65 -20.41 -12.15 -11.75
C LEU A 65 -20.00 -11.78 -10.32
N ALA A 66 -18.85 -11.12 -10.16
CA ALA A 66 -18.44 -10.57 -8.88
C ALA A 66 -19.44 -9.52 -8.35
N LEU A 67 -19.97 -8.67 -9.23
CA LEU A 67 -21.04 -7.71 -8.87
C LEU A 67 -22.32 -8.42 -8.42
N VAL A 68 -22.75 -9.48 -9.12
CA VAL A 68 -23.92 -10.27 -8.74
C VAL A 68 -23.72 -10.93 -7.38
N ALA A 69 -22.54 -11.53 -7.14
CA ALA A 69 -22.20 -12.14 -5.85
C ALA A 69 -22.19 -11.10 -4.71
N ALA A 70 -21.59 -9.92 -4.93
CA ALA A 70 -21.62 -8.82 -3.98
C ALA A 70 -23.06 -8.32 -3.74
N GLY A 71 -23.87 -8.20 -4.79
CA GLY A 71 -25.29 -7.84 -4.71
C GLY A 71 -26.11 -8.84 -3.89
N ALA A 72 -25.85 -10.14 -4.05
CA ALA A 72 -26.48 -11.18 -3.25
C ALA A 72 -26.09 -11.08 -1.75
N LEU A 73 -24.81 -10.80 -1.46
CA LEU A 73 -24.35 -10.55 -0.08
C LEU A 73 -24.98 -9.28 0.52
N ALA A 74 -25.07 -8.21 -0.28
CA ALA A 74 -25.73 -6.97 0.08
C ALA A 74 -27.20 -7.24 0.45
N ALA A 75 -27.95 -7.89 -0.45
CA ALA A 75 -29.36 -8.25 -0.25
C ALA A 75 -29.57 -9.16 0.96
N ALA A 76 -28.71 -10.17 1.16
CA ALA A 76 -28.78 -11.04 2.32
C ALA A 76 -28.72 -10.22 3.62
N GLY A 77 -27.87 -9.20 3.72
CA GLY A 77 -27.78 -8.32 4.88
C GLY A 77 -29.09 -7.67 5.35
N PHE A 78 -30.03 -7.45 4.43
CA PHE A 78 -31.35 -6.88 4.70
C PHE A 78 -32.41 -7.92 5.09
N TRP A 79 -32.13 -9.22 4.91
CA TRP A 79 -33.02 -10.28 5.37
C TRP A 79 -33.12 -10.29 6.91
N PRO A 80 -34.32 -10.42 7.50
CA PRO A 80 -34.49 -10.46 8.95
C PRO A 80 -33.65 -11.57 9.58
N ARG A 81 -32.95 -11.26 10.67
CA ARG A 81 -32.32 -12.29 11.49
C ARG A 81 -33.40 -13.03 12.27
N TYR A 82 -33.46 -14.34 12.14
CA TYR A 82 -34.04 -15.16 13.20
C TYR A 82 -33.05 -15.14 14.37
N THR A 83 -33.18 -14.15 15.25
CA THR A 83 -32.42 -14.13 16.49
C THR A 83 -33.07 -15.10 17.45
N ALA A 84 -32.47 -16.28 17.64
CA ALA A 84 -32.63 -16.97 18.91
C ALA A 84 -32.13 -16.00 20.02
N PRO A 85 -32.81 -15.91 21.17
CA PRO A 85 -32.44 -14.98 22.23
C PRO A 85 -31.11 -15.41 22.85
N ASP A 86 -30.00 -14.95 22.28
CA ASP A 86 -28.69 -15.06 22.89
C ASP A 86 -28.71 -14.21 24.17
N LYS A 87 -28.70 -14.90 25.32
CA LYS A 87 -28.40 -14.32 26.64
C LYS A 87 -26.91 -13.89 26.67
N ALA A 88 -26.50 -12.98 25.81
CA ALA A 88 -25.31 -12.18 26.07
C ALA A 88 -25.69 -11.18 27.17
N PRO A 89 -24.89 -11.02 28.24
CA PRO A 89 -25.17 -10.00 29.24
C PRO A 89 -25.28 -8.66 28.53
N SER A 90 -26.45 -8.04 28.62
CA SER A 90 -26.63 -6.64 28.27
C SER A 90 -25.66 -5.85 29.14
N GLN A 91 -24.59 -5.32 28.53
CA GLN A 91 -23.84 -4.28 29.21
C GLN A 91 -24.79 -3.09 29.39
N PRO A 92 -25.00 -2.59 30.61
CA PRO A 92 -25.83 -1.42 30.83
C PRO A 92 -25.17 -0.23 30.14
N GLY A 93 -25.85 0.35 29.14
CA GLY A 93 -25.36 1.51 28.37
C GLY A 93 -25.62 1.50 26.86
N SER A 94 -26.56 0.69 26.35
CA SER A 94 -26.89 0.65 24.91
C SER A 94 -27.84 1.77 24.46
N SER A 95 -27.60 3.02 24.89
CA SER A 95 -28.04 4.17 24.09
C SER A 95 -27.20 4.17 22.81
N ALA A 96 -27.78 4.52 21.66
CA ALA A 96 -27.02 4.76 20.43
C ALA A 96 -25.74 5.55 20.79
N ARG A 97 -24.56 4.90 20.71
CA ARG A 97 -23.31 5.54 21.14
C ARG A 97 -23.16 6.80 20.31
N ALA A 98 -23.18 7.95 20.98
CA ALA A 98 -22.94 9.24 20.35
C ALA A 98 -21.62 9.15 19.58
N THR A 99 -21.62 9.68 18.36
CA THR A 99 -20.42 9.76 17.53
C THR A 99 -19.29 10.42 18.30
N SER A 100 -18.07 9.90 18.20
CA SER A 100 -16.87 10.43 18.86
C SER A 100 -16.34 11.63 18.05
N PRO A 101 -16.49 12.88 18.53
CA PRO A 101 -16.00 14.04 17.77
C PRO A 101 -14.48 13.99 17.55
N ALA A 102 -13.75 13.39 18.50
CA ALA A 102 -12.30 13.19 18.41
C ALA A 102 -11.88 12.27 17.26
N PHE A 103 -12.74 11.32 16.86
CA PHE A 103 -12.47 10.47 15.68
C PHE A 103 -12.46 11.35 14.43
N TRP A 104 -13.52 12.12 14.22
CA TRP A 104 -13.68 12.97 13.05
C TRP A 104 -12.65 14.11 13.01
N ALA A 105 -12.32 14.70 14.15
CA ALA A 105 -11.28 15.73 14.25
C ALA A 105 -9.88 15.23 13.86
N CYS A 106 -9.61 13.93 13.99
CA CYS A 106 -8.34 13.33 13.57
C CYS A 106 -8.41 12.79 12.14
N VAL A 107 -9.43 11.99 11.86
CA VAL A 107 -9.54 11.20 10.63
C VAL A 107 -9.92 12.06 9.43
N ALA A 108 -10.88 12.99 9.57
CA ALA A 108 -11.35 13.76 8.43
C ALA A 108 -10.28 14.67 7.81
N PRO A 109 -9.46 15.43 8.56
CA PRO A 109 -8.42 16.27 7.96
C PRO A 109 -7.39 15.48 7.16
N LEU A 110 -6.84 14.40 7.73
CA LEU A 110 -5.84 13.58 7.03
C LEU A 110 -6.46 12.83 5.85
N PHE A 111 -7.69 12.34 5.99
CA PHE A 111 -8.43 11.74 4.88
C PHE A 111 -8.61 12.72 3.72
N LEU A 112 -9.15 13.91 3.98
CA LEU A 112 -9.41 14.90 2.94
C LEU A 112 -8.10 15.39 2.29
N PHE A 113 -7.07 15.62 3.09
CA PHE A 113 -5.75 15.99 2.59
C PHE A 113 -5.15 14.90 1.70
N SER A 114 -5.18 13.64 2.13
CA SER A 114 -4.68 12.52 1.32
C SER A 114 -5.51 12.30 0.05
N VAL A 115 -6.83 12.49 0.08
CA VAL A 115 -7.67 12.45 -1.14
C VAL A 115 -7.29 13.55 -2.12
N TRP A 116 -6.99 14.75 -1.62
CA TRP A 116 -6.49 15.83 -2.44
C TRP A 116 -5.09 15.55 -3.00
N LEU A 117 -4.20 14.93 -2.21
CA LEU A 117 -2.90 14.45 -2.69
C LEU A 117 -3.09 13.40 -3.80
N LEU A 118 -3.95 12.40 -3.63
CA LEU A 118 -4.26 11.43 -4.70
C LEU A 118 -4.70 12.12 -6.00
N HIS A 119 -5.53 13.16 -5.90
CA HIS A 119 -5.95 13.92 -7.08
C HIS A 119 -4.80 14.65 -7.79
N THR A 120 -3.88 15.25 -7.03
CA THR A 120 -2.76 16.04 -7.57
C THR A 120 -1.54 15.19 -7.94
N HIS A 121 -1.41 14.00 -7.36
CA HIS A 121 -0.24 13.13 -7.51
C HIS A 121 -0.48 11.94 -8.44
N THR A 122 -1.70 11.74 -8.93
CA THR A 122 -2.03 10.68 -9.89
C THR A 122 -2.58 11.28 -11.18
N LEU A 123 -1.78 11.24 -12.25
CA LEU A 123 -2.17 11.67 -13.60
C LEU A 123 -2.87 13.05 -13.59
N TYR A 124 -2.25 14.04 -12.95
CA TYR A 124 -2.78 15.40 -12.91
C TYR A 124 -2.63 16.06 -14.28
N SER A 125 -3.75 16.23 -14.99
CA SER A 125 -3.73 16.86 -16.30
C SER A 125 -3.48 18.35 -16.17
N LYS A 126 -2.42 18.83 -16.82
CA LYS A 126 -2.01 20.23 -16.87
C LYS A 126 -1.20 20.47 -18.14
N ASP A 127 -1.55 21.54 -18.88
CA ASP A 127 -0.85 21.96 -20.10
C ASP A 127 -0.71 20.83 -21.15
N GLY A 128 -1.74 19.99 -21.28
CA GLY A 128 -1.74 18.85 -22.23
C GLY A 128 -0.97 17.61 -21.77
N GLY A 129 -0.16 17.71 -20.71
CA GLY A 129 0.58 16.59 -20.12
C GLY A 129 -0.05 16.05 -18.83
N TYR A 130 0.48 14.91 -18.37
CA TYR A 130 0.24 14.37 -17.05
C TYR A 130 1.38 14.73 -16.10
N TRP A 131 0.99 15.24 -14.94
CA TRP A 131 1.85 15.61 -13.85
C TRP A 131 1.55 14.76 -12.62
N CYS A 132 2.52 14.72 -11.71
CA CYS A 132 2.40 14.05 -10.43
C CYS A 132 3.15 14.85 -9.36
N GLY A 133 3.11 14.40 -8.11
CA GLY A 133 4.02 14.90 -7.10
C GLY A 133 5.23 13.98 -6.97
N GLN A 134 6.28 14.47 -6.31
CA GLN A 134 7.55 13.75 -6.20
C GLN A 134 7.37 12.34 -5.63
N SER A 135 6.49 12.17 -4.63
CA SER A 135 6.30 10.87 -3.97
C SER A 135 5.89 9.79 -4.95
N THR A 136 5.02 10.11 -5.90
CA THR A 136 4.51 9.17 -6.91
C THR A 136 5.36 9.10 -8.16
N TYR A 137 6.38 9.96 -8.32
CA TYR A 137 7.15 10.05 -9.56
C TYR A 137 7.83 8.73 -9.94
N GLY A 138 8.44 8.03 -8.98
CA GLY A 138 9.16 6.78 -9.23
C GLY A 138 8.26 5.55 -9.44
N ASP A 139 7.24 5.38 -8.58
CA ASP A 139 6.48 4.12 -8.49
C ASP A 139 5.18 4.14 -9.31
N LEU A 140 4.57 5.31 -9.55
CA LEU A 140 3.28 5.36 -10.25
C LEU A 140 3.34 4.76 -11.66
N PRO A 141 4.35 4.99 -12.52
CA PRO A 141 4.37 4.41 -13.86
C PRO A 141 4.40 2.88 -13.85
N MET A 142 5.04 2.28 -12.85
CA MET A 142 5.01 0.84 -12.61
C MET A 142 3.62 0.36 -12.18
N HIS A 143 2.96 1.07 -11.26
CA HIS A 143 1.60 0.70 -10.88
C HIS A 143 0.62 0.82 -12.06
N LEU A 144 0.78 1.86 -12.89
CA LEU A 144 -0.06 2.04 -14.08
C LEU A 144 0.15 0.91 -15.09
N SER A 145 1.39 0.45 -15.30
CA SER A 145 1.66 -0.66 -16.21
C SER A 145 0.97 -1.94 -15.76
N PHE A 146 1.01 -2.25 -14.47
CA PHE A 146 0.28 -3.39 -13.90
C PHE A 146 -1.22 -3.27 -14.08
N ILE A 147 -1.79 -2.11 -13.75
CA ILE A 147 -3.24 -1.86 -13.84
C ILE A 147 -3.72 -1.97 -15.29
N LYS A 148 -3.00 -1.36 -16.24
CA LYS A 148 -3.32 -1.39 -17.65
C LYS A 148 -3.15 -2.79 -18.23
N SER A 149 -1.99 -3.42 -18.03
CA SER A 149 -1.71 -4.77 -18.53
C SER A 149 -2.76 -5.79 -18.08
N ILE A 150 -3.14 -5.81 -16.80
CA ILE A 150 -4.17 -6.72 -16.28
C ILE A 150 -5.52 -6.51 -17.01
N ALA A 151 -5.92 -5.26 -17.25
CA ALA A 151 -7.20 -4.94 -17.88
C ALA A 151 -7.22 -5.24 -19.39
N GLU A 152 -6.12 -4.97 -20.08
CA GLU A 152 -5.99 -5.09 -21.54
C GLU A 152 -5.76 -6.55 -21.97
N GLN A 153 -4.90 -7.27 -21.28
CA GLN A 153 -4.51 -8.64 -21.64
C GLN A 153 -5.59 -9.67 -21.26
N GLY A 154 -6.37 -9.39 -20.21
CA GLY A 154 -7.45 -10.27 -19.77
C GLY A 154 -6.99 -11.61 -19.16
N LEU A 155 -5.71 -11.78 -18.83
CA LEU A 155 -5.17 -12.98 -18.18
C LEU A 155 -5.31 -12.92 -16.66
N PHE A 156 -5.55 -14.07 -16.03
CA PHE A 156 -5.54 -14.18 -14.57
C PHE A 156 -5.14 -15.59 -14.09
N PRO A 157 -4.08 -15.76 -13.27
CA PRO A 157 -3.15 -14.74 -12.79
C PRO A 157 -2.46 -13.97 -13.93
N PRO A 158 -2.11 -12.69 -13.72
CA PRO A 158 -1.53 -11.87 -14.78
C PRO A 158 -0.07 -12.24 -15.05
N GLU A 159 0.38 -11.98 -16.27
CA GLU A 159 1.79 -12.07 -16.67
C GLU A 159 2.54 -10.78 -16.32
N PHE A 160 3.85 -10.88 -16.13
CA PHE A 160 4.67 -9.73 -15.75
C PHE A 160 5.00 -8.88 -16.99
N PRO A 161 4.48 -7.65 -17.13
CA PRO A 161 4.62 -6.90 -18.38
C PRO A 161 6.00 -6.23 -18.56
N MET A 162 6.83 -6.26 -17.52
CA MET A 162 8.07 -5.45 -17.45
C MET A 162 9.34 -6.20 -17.85
N LEU A 163 9.29 -7.51 -18.03
CA LEU A 163 10.47 -8.31 -18.36
C LEU A 163 10.09 -9.55 -19.18
N SER A 164 10.61 -9.66 -20.38
CA SER A 164 10.35 -10.82 -21.25
C SER A 164 10.94 -12.11 -20.68
N GLY A 165 10.22 -13.22 -20.89
CA GLY A 165 10.58 -14.55 -20.41
C GLY A 165 10.30 -14.79 -18.92
N GLN A 166 9.84 -13.77 -18.19
CA GLN A 166 9.53 -13.88 -16.76
C GLN A 166 8.14 -14.49 -16.54
N THR A 167 8.09 -15.64 -15.86
CA THR A 167 6.83 -16.39 -15.63
C THR A 167 6.13 -16.06 -14.31
N LEU A 168 6.86 -15.52 -13.34
CA LEU A 168 6.33 -15.10 -12.05
C LEU A 168 6.19 -13.59 -11.98
N TYR A 169 5.03 -13.10 -11.54
CA TYR A 169 4.72 -11.67 -11.47
C TYR A 169 5.62 -10.88 -10.51
N GLY A 170 6.18 -11.52 -9.48
CA GLY A 170 7.15 -10.90 -8.57
C GLY A 170 6.67 -9.70 -7.74
N TYR A 171 5.37 -9.37 -7.79
CA TYR A 171 4.77 -8.25 -7.08
C TYR A 171 3.33 -8.57 -6.61
N PRO A 172 2.84 -8.03 -5.47
CA PRO A 172 1.45 -8.22 -5.01
C PRO A 172 0.41 -7.58 -5.95
N PHE A 173 -0.06 -8.33 -6.95
CA PHE A 173 -0.95 -7.81 -8.02
C PHE A 173 -2.43 -7.63 -7.62
N LEU A 174 -2.89 -8.19 -6.49
CA LEU A 174 -4.31 -8.10 -6.12
C LEU A 174 -4.77 -6.67 -5.78
N CYS A 175 -3.86 -5.80 -5.37
CA CYS A 175 -4.21 -4.38 -5.16
C CYS A 175 -4.40 -3.63 -6.48
N GLU A 176 -3.72 -4.04 -7.55
CA GLU A 176 -3.83 -3.45 -8.88
C GLU A 176 -5.04 -3.95 -9.66
N SER A 177 -5.40 -5.22 -9.48
CA SER A 177 -6.57 -5.81 -10.10
C SER A 177 -7.85 -5.04 -9.76
N VAL A 178 -7.96 -4.45 -8.56
CA VAL A 178 -9.10 -3.61 -8.18
C VAL A 178 -9.28 -2.41 -9.11
N SER A 179 -8.19 -1.74 -9.49
CA SER A 179 -8.28 -0.60 -10.43
C SER A 179 -8.52 -1.08 -11.85
N SER A 180 -7.95 -2.22 -12.19
CA SER A 180 -8.13 -2.90 -13.48
C SER A 180 -9.61 -3.24 -13.73
N VAL A 181 -10.37 -3.64 -12.69
CA VAL A 181 -11.83 -3.83 -12.81
C VAL A 181 -12.52 -2.54 -13.27
N PHE A 182 -12.12 -1.38 -12.76
CA PHE A 182 -12.75 -0.11 -13.15
C PHE A 182 -12.39 0.31 -14.56
N LEU A 183 -11.20 -0.05 -15.06
CA LEU A 183 -10.86 0.09 -16.48
C LEU A 183 -11.76 -0.78 -17.37
N LEU A 184 -11.99 -2.05 -17.00
CA LEU A 184 -12.92 -2.94 -17.72
C LEU A 184 -14.36 -2.38 -17.77
N LEU A 185 -14.78 -1.61 -16.77
CA LEU A 185 -16.07 -0.92 -16.74
C LEU A 185 -16.08 0.38 -17.57
N GLY A 186 -14.97 0.74 -18.20
CA GLY A 186 -14.79 1.92 -19.06
C GLY A 186 -14.52 3.22 -18.30
N ALA A 187 -14.01 3.17 -17.07
CA ALA A 187 -13.59 4.37 -16.36
C ALA A 187 -12.23 4.88 -16.87
N PRO A 188 -11.99 6.21 -16.92
CA PRO A 188 -10.67 6.74 -17.20
C PRO A 188 -9.63 6.27 -16.18
N LEU A 189 -8.38 6.06 -16.62
CA LEU A 189 -7.29 5.51 -15.82
C LEU A 189 -7.09 6.21 -14.47
N LYS A 190 -7.09 7.54 -14.45
CA LYS A 190 -7.01 8.33 -13.22
C LYS A 190 -8.11 7.97 -12.22
N PHE A 191 -9.36 7.89 -12.70
CA PHE A 191 -10.51 7.60 -11.84
C PHE A 191 -10.46 6.16 -11.32
N ALA A 192 -10.09 5.22 -12.18
CA ALA A 192 -9.91 3.81 -11.84
C ALA A 192 -8.86 3.62 -10.72
N CYS A 193 -7.77 4.40 -10.75
CA CYS A 193 -6.73 4.38 -9.73
C CYS A 193 -7.19 4.96 -8.39
N ILE A 194 -7.83 6.14 -8.42
CA ILE A 194 -8.15 6.93 -7.21
C ILE A 194 -9.34 6.33 -6.45
N LEU A 195 -10.41 5.91 -7.14
CA LEU A 195 -11.67 5.48 -6.50
C LEU A 195 -11.47 4.44 -5.39
N PRO A 196 -10.74 3.32 -5.59
CA PRO A 196 -10.53 2.35 -4.54
C PRO A 196 -9.53 2.82 -3.46
N GLN A 197 -8.56 3.66 -3.80
CA GLN A 197 -7.64 4.26 -2.83
C GLN A 197 -8.36 5.17 -1.84
N VAL A 198 -9.38 5.92 -2.27
CA VAL A 198 -10.22 6.71 -1.36
C VAL A 198 -10.88 5.82 -0.30
N VAL A 199 -11.41 4.67 -0.68
CA VAL A 199 -12.00 3.72 0.27
C VAL A 199 -10.93 3.11 1.19
N ALA A 200 -9.76 2.78 0.64
CA ALA A 200 -8.62 2.27 1.41
C ALA A 200 -8.15 3.27 2.47
N LEU A 201 -8.00 4.56 2.13
CA LEU A 201 -7.65 5.62 3.07
C LEU A 201 -8.65 5.73 4.23
N ALA A 202 -9.95 5.60 3.97
CA ALA A 202 -10.97 5.61 5.02
C ALA A 202 -10.76 4.44 6.02
N ALA A 203 -10.44 3.25 5.51
CA ALA A 203 -10.16 2.07 6.33
C ALA A 203 -8.82 2.18 7.09
N VAL A 204 -7.76 2.71 6.45
CA VAL A 204 -6.44 2.94 7.08
C VAL A 204 -6.56 3.93 8.23
N PHE A 205 -7.02 5.15 7.95
CA PHE A 205 -7.08 6.20 8.97
C PHE A 205 -8.05 5.85 10.09
N GLY A 206 -9.26 5.41 9.74
CA GLY A 206 -10.23 5.01 10.74
C GLY A 206 -9.78 3.79 11.53
N GLY A 207 -9.20 2.78 10.87
CA GLY A 207 -8.68 1.56 11.49
C GLY A 207 -7.54 1.83 12.48
N GLY A 208 -6.60 2.71 12.12
CA GLY A 208 -5.50 3.12 13.01
C GLY A 208 -6.01 3.80 14.27
N TRP A 209 -6.96 4.74 14.14
CA TRP A 209 -7.56 5.40 15.32
C TRP A 209 -8.36 4.41 16.18
N LEU A 210 -9.15 3.53 15.56
CA LEU A 210 -9.95 2.52 16.26
C LEU A 210 -9.06 1.51 17.00
N LEU A 211 -7.94 1.08 16.41
CA LEU A 211 -6.98 0.21 17.07
C LEU A 211 -6.46 0.86 18.37
N ALA A 212 -6.00 2.11 18.29
CA ALA A 212 -5.53 2.85 19.46
C ALA A 212 -6.65 3.07 20.49
N LYS A 213 -7.88 3.39 20.04
CA LYS A 213 -9.05 3.55 20.90
C LYS A 213 -9.41 2.26 21.62
N ASN A 214 -9.37 1.12 20.94
CA ASN A 214 -9.68 -0.19 21.51
C ASN A 214 -8.62 -0.64 22.53
N LEU A 215 -7.36 -0.29 22.32
CA LEU A 215 -6.28 -0.62 23.26
C LEU A 215 -6.25 0.29 24.49
N LEU A 216 -6.46 1.59 24.30
CA LEU A 216 -6.28 2.59 25.36
C LEU A 216 -7.58 3.03 26.03
N GLN A 217 -8.74 2.68 25.45
CA GLN A 217 -10.08 3.02 25.94
C GLN A 217 -10.31 4.54 26.14
N SER A 218 -9.47 5.39 25.52
CA SER A 218 -9.48 6.84 25.68
C SER A 218 -9.34 7.52 24.33
N SER A 219 -10.26 8.43 24.01
CA SER A 219 -10.23 9.14 22.72
C SER A 219 -9.06 10.11 22.65
N LEU A 220 -8.68 10.73 23.77
CA LEU A 220 -7.50 11.60 23.84
C LEU A 220 -6.21 10.83 23.57
N LYS A 221 -6.03 9.67 24.23
CA LYS A 221 -4.84 8.82 24.00
C LYS A 221 -4.80 8.27 22.57
N ALA A 222 -5.94 7.85 22.04
CA ALA A 222 -6.05 7.38 20.66
C ALA A 222 -5.71 8.47 19.65
N SER A 223 -6.19 9.69 19.87
CA SER A 223 -5.91 10.84 19.01
C SER A 223 -4.44 11.22 19.02
N LEU A 224 -3.79 11.21 20.19
CA LEU A 224 -2.34 11.44 20.26
C LEU A 224 -1.54 10.33 19.57
N ALA A 225 -1.90 9.05 19.76
CA ALA A 225 -1.25 7.94 19.06
C ALA A 225 -1.41 8.06 17.53
N TYR A 226 -2.59 8.46 17.08
CA TYR A 226 -2.89 8.70 15.67
C TYR A 226 -2.05 9.83 15.08
N VAL A 227 -1.95 10.97 15.78
CA VAL A 227 -1.11 12.10 15.37
C VAL A 227 0.36 11.71 15.35
N LEU A 228 0.86 11.04 16.40
CA LEU A 228 2.25 10.60 16.46
C LEU A 228 2.59 9.55 15.39
N PHE A 229 1.63 8.80 14.89
CA PHE A 229 1.88 7.83 13.82
C PHE A 229 1.85 8.49 12.44
N PHE A 230 0.75 9.15 12.08
CA PHE A 230 0.56 9.68 10.71
C PHE A 230 1.28 11.00 10.46
N LEU A 231 1.46 11.81 11.51
CA LEU A 231 2.18 13.09 11.45
C LEU A 231 3.49 13.03 12.25
N GLY A 232 3.90 11.84 12.72
CA GLY A 232 5.14 11.67 13.48
C GLY A 232 6.37 11.97 12.65
N SER A 233 7.40 12.58 13.23
CA SER A 233 8.71 12.74 12.61
C SER A 233 9.83 12.71 13.65
N GLY A 234 11.02 12.34 13.20
CA GLY A 234 12.26 12.56 13.92
C GLY A 234 12.72 14.01 13.94
N PHE A 235 14.01 14.18 14.21
CA PHE A 235 14.69 15.48 14.31
C PHE A 235 15.35 15.92 13.00
N GLY A 236 15.06 15.26 11.88
CA GLY A 236 15.66 15.59 10.56
C GLY A 236 15.41 17.05 10.12
N PHE A 237 14.38 17.72 10.65
CA PHE A 237 14.16 19.15 10.38
C PHE A 237 15.31 20.04 10.82
N ALA A 238 16.13 19.61 11.80
CA ALA A 238 17.25 20.40 12.31
C ALA A 238 18.29 20.72 11.22
N TYR A 239 18.51 19.80 10.27
CA TYR A 239 19.43 19.97 9.14
C TYR A 239 19.01 21.09 8.17
N PHE A 240 17.77 21.55 8.26
CA PHE A 240 17.22 22.61 7.42
C PHE A 240 17.09 23.95 8.15
N LEU A 241 17.44 24.00 9.44
CA LEU A 241 17.40 25.23 10.24
C LEU A 241 18.73 26.01 10.22
N GLU A 242 19.83 25.35 9.89
CA GLU A 242 21.15 25.97 9.77
C GLU A 242 21.32 26.64 8.39
N GLY A 243 22.30 27.54 8.21
CA GLY A 243 22.62 28.08 6.88
C GLY A 243 21.64 29.09 6.28
N GLY A 244 20.56 29.48 6.98
CA GLY A 244 19.66 30.56 6.58
C GLY A 244 18.44 30.12 5.76
N VAL A 245 17.72 31.10 5.18
CA VAL A 245 16.41 30.89 4.53
C VAL A 245 16.50 29.95 3.33
N GLU A 246 17.58 30.02 2.55
CA GLU A 246 17.77 29.18 1.35
C GLU A 246 17.76 27.68 1.71
N ASN A 247 18.52 27.28 2.73
CA ASN A 247 18.56 25.90 3.23
C ASN A 247 17.19 25.44 3.73
N PHE A 248 16.43 26.32 4.40
CA PHE A 248 15.08 25.98 4.82
C PHE A 248 14.10 25.83 3.64
N THR A 249 14.17 26.75 2.67
CA THR A 249 13.26 26.75 1.52
C THR A 249 13.48 25.57 0.58
N ARG A 250 14.70 25.01 0.54
CA ARG A 250 14.99 23.84 -0.31
C ARG A 250 14.14 22.62 0.03
N ILE A 251 13.62 22.53 1.26
CA ILE A 251 12.64 21.50 1.65
C ILE A 251 11.51 21.41 0.62
N PHE A 252 11.10 22.52 0.03
CA PHE A 252 9.96 22.61 -0.88
C PHE A 252 10.33 22.57 -2.38
N THR A 253 11.63 22.62 -2.72
CA THR A 253 12.09 22.76 -4.10
C THR A 253 13.10 21.70 -4.53
N ALA A 254 13.88 21.14 -3.61
CA ALA A 254 14.88 20.12 -3.89
C ALA A 254 14.25 18.72 -4.00
N TYR A 255 14.87 17.85 -4.81
CA TYR A 255 14.40 16.50 -5.07
C TYR A 255 14.81 15.57 -3.93
N TYR A 256 13.84 15.00 -3.20
CA TYR A 256 14.05 14.10 -2.06
C TYR A 256 14.88 14.64 -0.89
N GLU A 257 14.89 15.97 -0.68
CA GLU A 257 15.47 16.57 0.52
C GLU A 257 14.37 17.10 1.44
N THR A 258 13.91 16.26 2.37
CA THR A 258 12.87 16.62 3.34
C THR A 258 13.25 16.23 4.77
N PRO A 259 12.64 16.85 5.80
CA PRO A 259 12.89 16.52 7.20
C PRO A 259 12.65 15.07 7.63
N THR A 260 11.97 14.27 6.81
CA THR A 260 11.71 12.84 7.06
C THR A 260 12.37 11.92 6.03
N ASN A 261 12.92 12.47 4.95
CA ASN A 261 13.58 11.72 3.89
C ASN A 261 14.73 12.58 3.36
N TYR A 262 15.95 12.32 3.84
CA TYR A 262 17.17 13.00 3.42
C TYR A 262 18.34 12.02 3.59
N VAL A 263 18.66 11.31 2.51
CA VAL A 263 19.54 10.15 2.49
C VAL A 263 20.98 10.51 2.88
N GLU A 264 21.45 11.66 2.43
CA GLU A 264 22.79 12.22 2.66
C GLU A 264 23.10 12.37 4.16
N GLU A 265 22.10 12.75 4.95
CA GLU A 265 22.21 12.89 6.40
C GLU A 265 21.64 11.67 7.15
N ASN A 266 21.47 10.54 6.45
CA ASN A 266 20.95 9.29 7.00
C ASN A 266 19.57 9.44 7.69
N ILE A 267 18.74 10.34 7.14
CA ILE A 267 17.32 10.48 7.50
C ILE A 267 16.51 9.56 6.57
N ARG A 268 16.12 8.41 7.11
CA ARG A 268 15.45 7.31 6.41
C ARG A 268 14.04 7.02 6.91
N TRP A 269 13.62 7.60 8.04
CA TRP A 269 12.28 7.37 8.61
C TRP A 269 11.26 8.37 8.08
N VAL A 270 10.69 7.98 6.97
CA VAL A 270 9.80 8.78 6.14
C VAL A 270 8.44 9.09 6.77
N ASN A 271 7.70 10.03 6.18
CA ASN A 271 6.32 10.24 6.59
C ASN A 271 5.44 9.15 5.96
N PRO A 272 4.58 8.45 6.72
CA PRO A 272 3.79 7.35 6.18
C PRO A 272 2.73 7.80 5.16
N ILE A 273 2.26 9.05 5.19
CA ILE A 273 1.34 9.55 4.15
C ILE A 273 2.13 9.83 2.86
N ALA A 274 3.19 10.62 2.96
CA ALA A 274 3.97 11.08 1.79
C ALA A 274 4.66 9.93 1.06
N ASP A 275 5.33 9.03 1.77
CA ASP A 275 6.25 8.07 1.16
C ASP A 275 5.73 6.62 1.17
N LEU A 276 4.62 6.32 1.87
CA LEU A 276 4.03 4.98 1.91
C LEU A 276 2.60 4.95 1.34
N LEU A 277 1.67 5.72 1.90
CA LEU A 277 0.26 5.60 1.51
C LEU A 277 0.01 6.12 0.10
N ILE A 278 0.45 7.35 -0.20
CA ILE A 278 0.19 7.97 -1.51
C ILE A 278 0.91 7.23 -2.65
N PRO A 279 2.21 6.92 -2.55
CA PRO A 279 2.93 6.26 -3.65
C PRO A 279 2.81 4.75 -3.67
N GLN A 280 2.79 4.06 -2.52
CA GLN A 280 2.81 2.59 -2.49
C GLN A 280 1.40 2.02 -2.31
N ARG A 281 0.78 1.66 -3.44
CA ARG A 281 -0.58 1.10 -3.48
C ARG A 281 -0.71 -0.17 -2.62
N ALA A 282 0.24 -1.10 -2.71
CA ALA A 282 0.23 -2.31 -1.89
C ALA A 282 0.24 -1.99 -0.38
N THR A 283 1.01 -1.01 0.06
CA THR A 283 1.05 -0.61 1.49
C THR A 283 -0.27 0.01 1.94
N MET A 284 -0.87 0.89 1.13
CA MET A 284 -2.18 1.47 1.44
C MET A 284 -3.26 0.39 1.61
N PHE A 285 -3.39 -0.52 0.64
CA PHE A 285 -4.40 -1.58 0.70
C PHE A 285 -4.09 -2.61 1.79
N GLY A 286 -2.81 -2.95 1.98
CA GLY A 286 -2.36 -3.82 3.07
C GLY A 286 -2.78 -3.28 4.44
N TRP A 287 -2.54 -1.99 4.71
CA TRP A 287 -2.93 -1.34 5.96
C TRP A 287 -4.45 -1.14 6.08
N ALA A 288 -5.16 -0.92 4.97
CA ALA A 288 -6.62 -0.82 4.94
C ALA A 288 -7.28 -2.09 5.47
N LEU A 289 -6.63 -3.25 5.30
CA LEU A 289 -7.09 -4.53 5.83
C LEU A 289 -6.46 -4.84 7.19
N LEU A 290 -5.15 -4.60 7.35
CA LEU A 290 -4.40 -4.93 8.55
C LEU A 290 -4.88 -4.13 9.77
N PHE A 291 -5.07 -2.81 9.69
CA PHE A 291 -5.42 -2.02 10.88
C PHE A 291 -6.80 -2.38 11.45
N PRO A 292 -7.87 -2.51 10.64
CA PRO A 292 -9.14 -3.06 11.12
C PRO A 292 -9.01 -4.50 11.62
N CYS A 293 -8.19 -5.34 10.97
CA CYS A 293 -7.93 -6.71 11.41
C CYS A 293 -7.26 -6.74 12.80
N LEU A 294 -6.24 -5.91 13.03
CA LEU A 294 -5.60 -5.77 14.34
C LEU A 294 -6.59 -5.24 15.39
N ALA A 295 -7.45 -4.28 15.04
CA ALA A 295 -8.48 -3.79 15.95
C ALA A 295 -9.45 -4.89 16.39
N LEU A 296 -9.83 -5.82 15.50
CA LEU A 296 -10.61 -7.01 15.85
C LEU A 296 -9.78 -8.04 16.60
N LEU A 297 -8.52 -8.23 16.23
CA LEU A 297 -7.61 -9.17 16.88
C LEU A 297 -7.43 -8.80 18.35
N MET A 298 -7.35 -7.51 18.66
CA MET A 298 -7.29 -7.05 20.05
C MET A 298 -8.57 -7.39 20.83
N ARG A 299 -9.74 -7.29 20.22
CA ARG A 299 -11.00 -7.72 20.86
C ARG A 299 -11.05 -9.23 21.05
N PHE A 300 -10.68 -9.98 20.02
CA PHE A 300 -10.60 -11.44 20.04
C PHE A 300 -9.63 -11.94 21.13
N ALA A 301 -8.43 -11.36 21.21
CA ALA A 301 -7.37 -11.81 22.10
C ALA A 301 -7.48 -11.24 23.54
N LEU A 302 -7.85 -9.96 23.70
CA LEU A 302 -7.78 -9.27 25.00
C LEU A 302 -9.14 -9.14 25.71
N ASN A 303 -10.24 -9.15 24.96
CA ASN A 303 -11.61 -9.13 25.47
C ASN A 303 -12.29 -10.51 25.35
N GLU A 304 -11.56 -11.50 24.85
CA GLU A 304 -12.02 -12.89 24.70
C GLU A 304 -13.29 -13.03 23.84
N GLU A 305 -13.48 -12.14 22.87
CA GLU A 305 -14.54 -12.23 21.87
C GLU A 305 -14.21 -13.30 20.81
N ARG A 306 -14.06 -14.55 21.24
CA ARG A 306 -13.54 -15.66 20.44
C ARG A 306 -14.38 -15.98 19.19
N ARG A 307 -15.65 -15.57 19.17
CA ARG A 307 -16.54 -15.67 18.00
C ARG A 307 -16.08 -14.87 16.77
N LEU A 308 -15.13 -13.94 16.94
CA LEU A 308 -14.62 -13.10 15.87
C LEU A 308 -13.65 -13.84 14.93
N TRP A 309 -13.24 -15.07 15.22
CA TRP A 309 -12.28 -15.82 14.42
C TRP A 309 -12.64 -15.91 12.92
N PRO A 310 -13.91 -16.10 12.48
CA PRO A 310 -14.22 -16.14 11.04
C PRO A 310 -14.09 -14.77 10.39
N THR A 311 -14.41 -13.71 11.15
CA THR A 311 -14.26 -12.33 10.70
C THR A 311 -12.80 -11.95 10.52
N LEU A 312 -11.91 -12.47 11.39
CA LEU A 312 -10.46 -12.32 11.24
C LEU A 312 -9.95 -13.07 10.00
N VAL A 313 -10.43 -14.30 9.74
CA VAL A 313 -10.10 -15.03 8.50
C VAL A 313 -10.47 -14.19 7.27
N LEU A 314 -11.67 -13.59 7.25
CA LEU A 314 -12.12 -12.80 6.11
C LEU A 314 -11.19 -11.60 5.82
N LEU A 315 -10.77 -10.84 6.84
CA LEU A 315 -9.84 -9.71 6.65
C LEU A 315 -8.42 -10.17 6.33
N ALA A 316 -7.99 -11.31 6.88
CA ALA A 316 -6.64 -11.83 6.70
C ALA A 316 -6.45 -12.51 5.35
N ALA A 317 -7.49 -13.14 4.80
CA ALA A 317 -7.43 -13.98 3.61
C ALA A 317 -6.65 -13.37 2.43
N PRO A 318 -6.92 -12.12 1.98
CA PRO A 318 -6.23 -11.55 0.82
C PRO A 318 -4.85 -10.96 1.14
N LEU A 319 -4.48 -10.79 2.41
CA LEU A 319 -3.28 -10.04 2.81
C LEU A 319 -1.98 -10.49 2.12
N PRO A 320 -1.68 -11.79 1.93
CA PRO A 320 -0.37 -12.15 1.39
C PRO A 320 -0.13 -11.70 -0.04
N LEU A 321 -1.19 -11.64 -0.86
CA LEU A 321 -1.14 -11.16 -2.25
C LEU A 321 -1.55 -9.69 -2.42
N VAL A 322 -2.05 -9.05 -1.36
CA VAL A 322 -2.24 -7.58 -1.32
C VAL A 322 -0.96 -6.91 -0.83
N GLN A 323 -0.38 -7.40 0.27
CA GLN A 323 0.88 -6.94 0.83
C GLN A 323 1.44 -7.98 1.81
N THR A 324 2.49 -8.70 1.40
CA THR A 324 3.12 -9.78 2.18
C THR A 324 3.63 -9.31 3.55
N HIS A 325 4.16 -8.09 3.65
CA HIS A 325 4.60 -7.51 4.93
C HIS A 325 3.46 -7.36 5.95
N SER A 326 2.25 -6.96 5.52
CA SER A 326 1.09 -6.92 6.41
C SER A 326 0.65 -8.30 6.88
N ALA A 327 0.72 -9.31 5.99
CA ALA A 327 0.44 -10.69 6.35
C ALA A 327 1.44 -11.21 7.41
N LEU A 328 2.73 -10.95 7.23
CA LEU A 328 3.77 -11.32 8.17
C LEU A 328 3.61 -10.61 9.52
N ALA A 329 3.35 -9.30 9.53
CA ALA A 329 3.09 -8.55 10.75
C ALA A 329 1.91 -9.13 11.55
N LEU A 330 0.83 -9.50 10.86
CA LEU A 330 -0.32 -10.16 11.48
C LEU A 330 0.06 -11.50 12.12
N VAL A 331 0.83 -12.35 11.43
CA VAL A 331 1.29 -13.64 11.95
C VAL A 331 2.14 -13.47 13.21
N LEU A 332 3.09 -12.53 13.21
CA LEU A 332 3.98 -12.29 14.34
C LEU A 332 3.21 -11.80 15.58
N ILE A 333 2.27 -10.87 15.39
CA ILE A 333 1.41 -10.38 16.47
C ILE A 333 0.49 -11.50 16.99
N CYS A 334 -0.12 -12.28 16.08
CA CYS A 334 -0.92 -13.45 16.44
C CYS A 334 -0.12 -14.48 17.25
N GLY A 335 1.12 -14.76 16.87
CA GLY A 335 2.00 -15.71 17.57
C GLY A 335 2.21 -15.32 19.04
N VAL A 336 2.58 -14.06 19.30
CA VAL A 336 2.77 -13.57 20.67
C VAL A 336 1.47 -13.57 21.47
N LEU A 337 0.35 -13.17 20.85
CA LEU A 337 -0.95 -13.18 21.53
C LEU A 337 -1.49 -14.60 21.76
N PHE A 338 -1.14 -15.56 20.92
CA PHE A 338 -1.44 -16.97 21.13
C PHE A 338 -0.62 -17.54 22.29
N VAL A 339 0.67 -17.22 22.40
CA VAL A 339 1.49 -17.57 23.57
C VAL A 339 0.89 -16.99 24.85
N ARG A 340 0.41 -15.75 24.82
CA ARG A 340 -0.37 -15.18 25.93
C ARG A 340 -1.62 -16.02 26.22
N ALA A 341 -2.39 -16.40 25.21
CA ALA A 341 -3.61 -17.19 25.39
C ALA A 341 -3.30 -18.56 26.02
N LEU A 342 -2.22 -19.23 25.60
CA LEU A 342 -1.71 -20.46 26.24
C LEU A 342 -1.32 -20.21 27.70
N ALA A 343 -0.64 -19.11 28.00
CA ALA A 343 -0.23 -18.78 29.36
C ALA A 343 -1.44 -18.53 30.30
N VAL A 344 -2.50 -17.89 29.80
CA VAL A 344 -3.70 -17.54 30.57
C VAL A 344 -4.68 -18.71 30.69
N HIS A 345 -4.92 -19.45 29.61
CA HIS A 345 -5.97 -20.46 29.55
C HIS A 345 -5.48 -21.90 29.57
N ARG A 346 -4.15 -22.14 29.52
CA ARG A 346 -3.41 -23.43 29.60
C ARG A 346 -4.07 -24.65 28.98
N THR A 347 -5.12 -25.19 29.60
CA THR A 347 -5.83 -26.41 29.19
C THR A 347 -7.26 -26.18 28.70
N ASP A 348 -7.78 -24.94 28.72
CA ASP A 348 -9.12 -24.64 28.20
C ASP A 348 -9.14 -24.67 26.67
N TRP A 349 -9.47 -25.84 26.13
CA TRP A 349 -9.63 -26.05 24.70
C TRP A 349 -10.68 -25.13 24.08
N ARG A 350 -11.71 -24.70 24.82
CA ARG A 350 -12.72 -23.76 24.31
C ARG A 350 -12.10 -22.37 24.08
N ALA A 351 -10.99 -22.06 24.74
CA ALA A 351 -10.21 -20.85 24.52
C ALA A 351 -9.26 -20.93 23.34
N LEU A 352 -8.62 -22.09 23.17
CA LEU A 352 -7.56 -22.28 22.18
C LEU A 352 -8.10 -22.69 20.81
N ARG A 353 -9.22 -23.44 20.75
CA ARG A 353 -9.82 -23.89 19.50
C ARG A 353 -10.08 -22.75 18.50
N PRO A 354 -10.64 -21.58 18.88
CA PRO A 354 -10.85 -20.48 17.94
C PRO A 354 -9.55 -19.92 17.34
N TRP A 355 -8.43 -19.93 18.08
CA TRP A 355 -7.12 -19.57 17.54
C TRP A 355 -6.66 -20.55 16.47
N LEU A 356 -6.82 -21.85 16.74
CA LEU A 356 -6.44 -22.91 15.80
C LEU A 356 -7.34 -22.94 14.57
N LEU A 357 -8.63 -22.64 14.72
CA LEU A 357 -9.56 -22.48 13.59
C LEU A 357 -9.18 -21.27 12.74
N PHE A 358 -8.82 -20.14 13.36
CA PHE A 358 -8.33 -18.98 12.64
C PHE A 358 -7.05 -19.32 11.86
N ALA A 359 -6.04 -19.87 12.54
CA ALA A 359 -4.76 -20.23 11.93
C ALA A 359 -4.92 -21.29 10.84
N GLY A 360 -5.72 -22.33 11.06
CA GLY A 360 -5.98 -23.39 10.10
C GLY A 360 -6.73 -22.88 8.86
N ALA A 361 -7.78 -22.08 9.03
CA ALA A 361 -8.53 -21.52 7.90
C ALA A 361 -7.69 -20.53 7.09
N ALA A 362 -6.94 -19.64 7.75
CA ALA A 362 -6.01 -18.74 7.07
C ALA A 362 -4.90 -19.53 6.35
N GLY A 363 -4.34 -20.55 7.01
CA GLY A 363 -3.31 -21.42 6.44
C GLY A 363 -3.77 -22.17 5.20
N ILE A 364 -5.00 -22.68 5.16
CA ILE A 364 -5.57 -23.33 3.96
C ILE A 364 -5.66 -22.37 2.77
N ILE A 365 -6.02 -21.11 3.02
CA ILE A 365 -6.10 -20.09 1.96
C ILE A 365 -4.70 -19.66 1.52
N TRP A 366 -3.80 -19.43 2.48
CA TRP A 366 -2.48 -18.86 2.20
C TRP A 366 -1.51 -19.89 1.64
N LEU A 367 -1.60 -21.17 2.01
CA LEU A 367 -0.62 -22.18 1.62
C LEU A 367 -0.49 -22.34 0.09
N PRO A 368 -1.58 -22.47 -0.70
CA PRO A 368 -1.47 -22.49 -2.16
C PRO A 368 -0.84 -21.21 -2.70
N LEU A 369 -1.23 -20.05 -2.17
CA LEU A 369 -0.68 -18.75 -2.59
C LEU A 369 0.82 -18.64 -2.29
N MET A 370 1.27 -19.12 -1.12
CA MET A 370 2.68 -19.12 -0.75
C MET A 370 3.48 -20.02 -1.67
N LEU A 371 3.01 -21.24 -1.92
CA LEU A 371 3.74 -22.24 -2.69
C LEU A 371 3.81 -21.91 -4.18
N THR A 372 2.84 -21.17 -4.73
CA THR A 372 2.75 -20.92 -6.18
C THR A 372 3.15 -19.52 -6.61
N GLN A 373 3.02 -18.52 -5.73
CA GLN A 373 3.25 -17.12 -6.10
C GLN A 373 4.42 -16.51 -5.33
N ILE A 374 4.49 -16.73 -4.00
CA ILE A 374 5.46 -16.02 -3.15
C ILE A 374 6.79 -16.76 -3.08
N LEU A 375 6.80 -18.02 -2.67
CA LEU A 375 8.03 -18.78 -2.45
C LEU A 375 8.87 -18.97 -3.73
N PRO A 376 8.28 -19.29 -4.90
CA PRO A 376 9.06 -19.36 -6.14
C PRO A 376 9.77 -18.05 -6.43
N HIS A 377 9.08 -16.92 -6.29
CA HIS A 377 9.68 -15.60 -6.50
C HIS A 377 10.77 -15.27 -5.47
N THR A 378 10.58 -15.60 -4.19
CA THR A 378 11.61 -15.41 -3.17
C THR A 378 12.84 -16.30 -3.39
N GLN A 379 12.67 -17.48 -4.01
CA GLN A 379 13.76 -18.42 -4.27
C GLN A 379 14.54 -18.09 -5.54
N GLU A 380 13.83 -17.72 -6.60
CA GLU A 380 14.42 -17.34 -7.88
C GLU A 380 14.95 -15.91 -7.86
N GLY A 381 14.34 -15.03 -7.06
CA GLY A 381 14.72 -13.63 -6.91
C GLY A 381 16.05 -13.46 -6.18
N SER A 382 16.90 -12.60 -6.72
CA SER A 382 18.15 -12.20 -6.07
C SER A 382 17.89 -11.29 -4.87
N GLY A 383 18.68 -11.44 -3.79
CA GLY A 383 18.68 -10.49 -2.66
C GLY A 383 17.54 -10.64 -1.63
N PHE A 384 16.69 -11.67 -1.74
CA PHE A 384 15.64 -11.97 -0.77
C PHE A 384 16.12 -12.80 0.44
N LEU A 385 15.44 -12.66 1.58
CA LEU A 385 15.63 -13.46 2.81
C LEU A 385 17.09 -13.59 3.26
N ARG A 386 17.81 -12.46 3.27
CA ARG A 386 19.21 -12.40 3.68
C ARG A 386 19.36 -11.95 5.13
N TRP A 387 20.44 -12.41 5.76
CA TRP A 387 20.81 -11.92 7.08
C TRP A 387 21.31 -10.48 6.96
N HIS A 388 20.87 -9.64 7.88
CA HIS A 388 21.30 -8.25 7.99
C HIS A 388 21.35 -7.85 9.47
N PHE A 389 21.90 -6.68 9.79
CA PHE A 389 21.75 -6.06 11.09
C PHE A 389 21.75 -4.54 10.91
N ASN A 390 20.96 -3.82 11.72
CA ASN A 390 20.94 -2.34 11.77
C ASN A 390 20.21 -1.69 10.57
N TRP A 391 19.05 -2.24 10.19
CA TRP A 391 18.17 -1.77 9.10
C TRP A 391 18.84 -0.86 8.03
N SER A 392 18.29 0.29 7.66
CA SER A 392 18.82 1.16 6.58
C SER A 392 19.87 2.15 7.10
N ASN A 393 20.52 1.87 8.23
CA ASN A 393 21.44 2.81 8.86
C ASN A 393 22.82 2.75 8.21
N GLU A 394 23.19 3.84 7.55
CA GLU A 394 24.49 4.01 6.91
C GLU A 394 25.38 4.98 7.69
N GLY A 395 26.00 4.48 8.77
CA GLY A 395 27.11 5.16 9.45
C GLY A 395 26.81 5.78 10.83
N ASP A 396 25.55 5.95 11.21
CA ASP A 396 25.23 6.43 12.57
C ASP A 396 25.41 5.33 13.62
N ASN A 397 25.65 5.75 14.87
CA ASN A 397 25.43 4.87 16.01
C ASN A 397 23.98 4.35 16.02
N TYR A 398 23.79 3.05 16.27
CA TYR A 398 22.48 2.39 16.27
C TYR A 398 21.37 3.16 17.02
N PHE A 399 21.62 3.59 18.26
CA PHE A 399 20.61 4.30 19.05
C PHE A 399 20.39 5.72 18.53
N TRP A 400 21.46 6.38 18.12
CA TRP A 400 21.36 7.73 17.56
C TRP A 400 20.57 7.73 16.26
N PHE A 401 20.78 6.74 15.39
CA PHE A 401 20.01 6.58 14.16
C PHE A 401 18.51 6.62 14.44
N TYR A 402 18.02 5.77 15.34
CA TYR A 402 16.60 5.72 15.68
C TYR A 402 16.10 6.95 16.43
N ILE A 403 16.91 7.56 17.32
CA ILE A 403 16.55 8.82 17.99
C ILE A 403 16.42 9.95 16.96
N LYS A 404 17.38 10.07 16.04
CA LYS A 404 17.39 11.07 14.97
C LYS A 404 16.20 10.90 14.04
N ASN A 405 15.88 9.66 13.66
CA ASN A 405 14.88 9.33 12.66
C ASN A 405 13.44 9.26 13.20
N ILE A 406 13.21 8.65 14.36
CA ILE A 406 11.88 8.47 14.96
C ILE A 406 11.60 9.54 16.03
N GLY A 407 12.64 10.14 16.62
CA GLY A 407 12.51 11.27 17.53
C GLY A 407 11.88 10.93 18.87
N LEU A 408 10.84 11.70 19.21
CA LEU A 408 10.16 11.65 20.50
C LEU A 408 9.63 10.26 20.84
N VAL A 409 9.07 9.55 19.86
CA VAL A 409 8.46 8.23 20.09
C VAL A 409 9.51 7.21 20.50
N TYR A 410 10.66 7.15 19.83
CA TYR A 410 11.71 6.20 20.17
C TYR A 410 12.34 6.53 21.54
N THR A 411 12.58 7.81 21.79
CA THR A 411 13.14 8.29 23.08
C THR A 411 12.26 7.89 24.28
N LEU A 412 10.93 7.93 24.11
CA LEU A 412 9.98 7.60 25.17
C LEU A 412 9.54 6.13 25.18
N LEU A 413 10.05 5.29 24.28
CA LEU A 413 9.53 3.94 24.06
C LEU A 413 9.78 3.01 25.26
N LEU A 414 10.99 3.02 25.80
CA LEU A 414 11.34 2.25 27.00
C LEU A 414 10.54 2.70 28.24
N PRO A 415 10.50 3.98 28.63
CA PRO A 415 9.68 4.40 29.77
C PRO A 415 8.19 4.14 29.53
N ALA A 416 7.70 4.26 28.29
CA ALA A 416 6.30 3.95 27.96
C ALA A 416 5.99 2.46 28.11
N PHE A 417 6.90 1.57 27.71
CA PHE A 417 6.76 0.13 27.94
C PHE A 417 6.72 -0.22 29.44
N LEU A 418 7.61 0.39 30.23
CA LEU A 418 7.65 0.22 31.68
C LEU A 418 6.41 0.82 32.38
N TRP A 419 5.81 1.88 31.83
CA TRP A 419 4.56 2.45 32.32
C TRP A 419 3.32 1.63 31.95
N ALA A 420 3.37 0.93 30.82
CA ALA A 420 2.21 0.24 30.27
C ALA A 420 1.75 -0.96 31.12
N GLY A 421 0.42 -1.16 31.15
CA GLY A 421 -0.17 -2.34 31.78
C GLY A 421 0.12 -3.64 31.03
N LYS A 422 -0.05 -4.78 31.72
CA LYS A 422 0.29 -6.12 31.21
C LYS A 422 -0.33 -6.45 29.85
N LYS A 423 -1.61 -6.08 29.61
CA LYS A 423 -2.28 -6.31 28.32
C LYS A 423 -1.57 -5.60 27.17
N LEU A 424 -1.23 -4.32 27.36
CA LEU A 424 -0.59 -3.51 26.33
C LEU A 424 0.85 -3.96 26.06
N ARG A 425 1.59 -4.39 27.10
CA ARG A 425 2.92 -5.00 26.93
C ARG A 425 2.91 -6.27 26.08
N TRP A 426 1.89 -7.13 26.22
CA TRP A 426 1.76 -8.33 25.38
C TRP A 426 1.52 -7.99 23.91
N VAL A 427 0.68 -6.98 23.63
CA VAL A 427 0.46 -6.50 22.26
C VAL A 427 1.76 -5.95 21.69
N TYR A 428 2.45 -5.11 22.46
CA TYR A 428 3.74 -4.56 22.05
C TYR A 428 4.83 -5.63 21.91
N GLY A 429 4.73 -6.77 22.61
CA GLY A 429 5.61 -7.92 22.41
C GLY A 429 5.56 -8.45 20.97
N GLY A 430 4.40 -8.38 20.29
CA GLY A 430 4.30 -8.65 18.86
C GLY A 430 5.08 -7.63 18.02
N GLY A 431 5.02 -6.34 18.40
CA GLY A 431 5.83 -5.29 17.79
C GLY A 431 7.33 -5.47 18.01
N LEU A 432 7.75 -5.92 19.20
CA LEU A 432 9.16 -6.23 19.49
C LEU A 432 9.66 -7.41 18.67
N LEU A 433 8.80 -8.42 18.43
CA LEU A 433 9.14 -9.53 17.53
C LEU A 433 9.29 -9.05 16.08
N ILE A 434 8.44 -8.12 15.64
CA ILE A 434 8.57 -7.47 14.33
C ILE A 434 9.89 -6.69 14.25
N LEU A 435 10.21 -5.86 15.24
CA LEU A 435 11.47 -5.11 15.30
C LEU A 435 12.66 -6.06 15.23
N LEU A 436 12.69 -7.08 16.10
CA LEU A 436 13.75 -8.08 16.13
C LEU A 436 13.95 -8.71 14.74
N LEU A 437 12.87 -9.18 14.13
CA LEU A 437 12.96 -9.84 12.83
C LEU A 437 13.42 -8.88 11.72
N SER A 438 12.92 -7.64 11.72
CA SER A 438 13.25 -6.63 10.71
C SER A 438 14.67 -6.07 10.87
N GLU A 439 15.27 -6.20 12.05
CA GLU A 439 16.68 -5.90 12.27
C GLU A 439 17.58 -6.97 11.68
N PHE A 440 17.21 -8.25 11.83
CA PHE A 440 18.09 -9.38 11.53
C PHE A 440 17.87 -10.04 10.16
N VAL A 441 16.74 -9.75 9.50
CA VAL A 441 16.33 -10.39 8.24
C VAL A 441 15.83 -9.32 7.27
N GLU A 442 16.37 -9.33 6.07
CA GLU A 442 15.87 -8.53 4.94
C GLU A 442 14.92 -9.36 4.10
N PHE A 443 13.70 -8.84 3.93
CA PHE A 443 12.63 -9.52 3.20
C PHE A 443 12.57 -9.17 1.72
N GLN A 444 13.30 -8.15 1.28
CA GLN A 444 13.36 -7.68 -0.11
C GLN A 444 14.80 -7.27 -0.45
N PRO A 445 15.14 -7.15 -1.75
CA PRO A 445 16.45 -6.68 -2.19
C PRO A 445 16.81 -5.30 -1.61
N ASN A 446 15.81 -4.42 -1.45
CA ASN A 446 16.01 -3.11 -0.83
C ASN A 446 15.94 -3.20 0.71
N ASN A 447 17.04 -2.87 1.40
CA ASN A 447 17.08 -2.80 2.87
C ASN A 447 15.99 -1.86 3.43
N TYR A 448 15.71 -0.77 2.71
CA TYR A 448 14.72 0.23 3.08
C TYR A 448 13.31 -0.36 3.27
N ASP A 449 12.93 -1.38 2.49
CA ASP A 449 11.56 -1.91 2.45
C ASP A 449 11.12 -2.62 3.74
N ASN A 450 12.05 -3.00 4.62
CA ASN A 450 11.73 -3.44 5.97
C ASN A 450 10.95 -2.37 6.76
N ASN A 451 10.97 -1.10 6.31
CA ASN A 451 10.12 -0.05 6.87
C ASN A 451 8.63 -0.46 6.90
N LYS A 452 8.12 -1.22 5.92
CA LYS A 452 6.72 -1.67 5.86
C LYS A 452 6.32 -2.47 7.10
N LEU A 453 7.26 -3.23 7.68
CA LEU A 453 7.11 -3.95 8.95
C LEU A 453 7.39 -3.05 10.15
N LEU A 454 8.48 -2.29 10.11
CA LEU A 454 8.88 -1.41 11.20
C LEU A 454 7.82 -0.34 11.50
N PHE A 455 7.06 0.13 10.52
CA PHE A 455 5.93 1.03 10.75
C PHE A 455 4.80 0.37 11.55
N ILE A 456 4.61 -0.95 11.47
CA ILE A 456 3.65 -1.66 12.33
C ILE A 456 4.15 -1.70 13.78
N TRP A 457 5.44 -1.95 13.99
CA TRP A 457 6.07 -1.82 15.30
C TRP A 457 5.93 -0.38 15.84
N HIS A 458 6.21 0.61 15.01
CA HIS A 458 6.12 2.02 15.35
C HIS A 458 4.69 2.45 15.69
N LEU A 459 3.66 1.96 15.00
CA LEU A 459 2.25 2.20 15.35
C LEU A 459 1.96 1.74 16.78
N LEU A 460 2.39 0.53 17.15
CA LEU A 460 2.24 0.02 18.52
C LEU A 460 3.07 0.83 19.53
N GLY A 461 4.25 1.32 19.13
CA GLY A 461 5.07 2.24 19.89
C GLY A 461 4.38 3.59 20.14
N CYS A 462 3.75 4.18 19.13
CA CYS A 462 2.97 5.41 19.24
C CYS A 462 1.82 5.25 20.24
N ILE A 463 1.15 4.09 20.24
CA ILE A 463 0.08 3.77 21.21
C ILE A 463 0.63 3.70 22.64
N LEU A 464 1.80 3.08 22.85
CA LEU A 464 2.47 3.06 24.16
C LEU A 464 2.84 4.46 24.63
N VAL A 465 3.50 5.24 23.77
CA VAL A 465 4.02 6.56 24.09
C VAL A 465 2.88 7.54 24.35
N ALA A 466 1.82 7.50 23.55
CA ALA A 466 0.62 8.30 23.79
C ALA A 466 -0.06 7.96 25.13
N ASN A 467 -0.05 6.68 25.52
CA ASN A 467 -0.55 6.25 26.83
C ASN A 467 0.24 6.90 27.97
N LEU A 468 1.58 6.87 27.90
CA LEU A 468 2.47 7.52 28.87
C LEU A 468 2.26 9.03 28.90
N ILE A 469 2.39 9.71 27.75
CA ILE A 469 2.36 11.17 27.66
C ILE A 469 1.07 11.72 28.26
N VAL A 470 -0.09 11.18 27.88
CA VAL A 470 -1.38 11.67 28.37
C VAL A 470 -1.53 11.45 29.87
N ASP A 471 -1.05 10.31 30.40
CA ASP A 471 -1.12 10.04 31.84
C ASP A 471 -0.22 10.98 32.64
N LEU A 472 0.99 11.28 32.15
CA LEU A 472 1.90 12.24 32.78
C LEU A 472 1.35 13.66 32.71
N LEU A 473 0.85 14.10 31.55
CA LEU A 473 0.26 15.43 31.40
C LEU A 473 -0.94 15.63 32.34
N LYS A 474 -1.74 14.59 32.59
CA LYS A 474 -2.87 14.68 33.53
C LYS A 474 -2.45 14.87 34.99
N LYS A 475 -1.19 14.59 35.35
CA LYS A 475 -0.64 14.85 36.68
C LYS A 475 -0.13 16.28 36.85
N VAL A 476 -0.14 17.10 35.79
CA VAL A 476 0.24 18.51 35.87
C VAL A 476 -0.97 19.33 36.32
N ASP A 477 -0.91 19.91 37.52
CA ASP A 477 -2.03 20.63 38.13
C ASP A 477 -2.43 21.89 37.34
N LYS A 478 -1.42 22.65 36.87
CA LYS A 478 -1.65 23.91 36.13
C LYS A 478 -2.00 23.62 34.67
N LYS A 479 -3.24 23.93 34.28
CA LYS A 479 -3.75 23.73 32.91
C LYS A 479 -2.96 24.47 31.83
N SER A 480 -2.46 25.67 32.11
CA SER A 480 -1.60 26.40 31.16
C SER A 480 -0.29 25.67 30.91
N VAL A 481 0.37 25.18 31.96
CA VAL A 481 1.60 24.39 31.86
C VAL A 481 1.34 23.07 31.12
N GLN A 482 0.24 22.40 31.45
CA GLN A 482 -0.21 21.20 30.74
C GLN A 482 -0.37 21.46 29.24
N ALA A 483 -0.99 22.57 28.85
CA ALA A 483 -1.21 22.94 27.46
C ALA A 483 0.10 23.25 26.72
N VAL A 484 1.01 24.01 27.35
CA VAL A 484 2.33 24.31 26.77
C VAL A 484 3.15 23.04 26.57
N LEU A 485 3.21 22.16 27.57
CA LEU A 485 3.92 20.88 27.45
C LEU A 485 3.31 20.00 26.36
N ALA A 486 1.98 19.93 26.27
CA ALA A 486 1.32 19.19 25.20
C ALA A 486 1.66 19.77 23.81
N ALA A 487 1.64 21.10 23.66
CA ALA A 487 2.00 21.76 22.41
C ALA A 487 3.46 21.51 22.03
N MET A 488 4.39 21.59 22.97
CA MET A 488 5.80 21.28 22.74
C MET A 488 6.00 19.82 22.33
N LEU A 489 5.35 18.87 23.00
CA LEU A 489 5.48 17.44 22.66
C LEU A 489 4.91 17.14 21.27
N VAL A 490 3.75 17.73 20.93
CA VAL A 490 3.16 17.58 19.59
C VAL A 490 4.08 18.22 18.55
N PHE A 491 4.52 19.46 18.76
CA PHE A 491 5.44 20.15 17.85
C PHE A 491 6.71 19.33 17.60
N THR A 492 7.41 18.95 18.66
CA THR A 492 8.64 18.15 18.58
C THR A 492 8.42 16.79 17.91
N GLY A 493 7.24 16.20 18.11
CA GLY A 493 6.88 14.93 17.50
C GLY A 493 6.39 15.01 16.06
N THR A 494 6.02 16.19 15.53
CA THR A 494 5.36 16.27 14.21
C THR A 494 5.89 17.33 13.25
N PHE A 495 6.75 18.24 13.70
CA PHE A 495 7.15 19.40 12.90
C PHE A 495 7.81 19.03 11.57
N GLY A 496 8.72 18.05 11.56
CA GLY A 496 9.38 17.59 10.33
C GLY A 496 8.37 17.03 9.32
N SER A 497 7.42 16.21 9.80
CA SER A 497 6.37 15.63 8.95
C SER A 497 5.41 16.68 8.37
N ILE A 498 5.09 17.73 9.12
CA ILE A 498 4.29 18.85 8.61
C ILE A 498 5.00 19.53 7.44
N LEU A 499 6.32 19.73 7.53
CA LEU A 499 7.12 20.31 6.45
C LEU A 499 7.19 19.38 5.24
N THR A 500 7.42 18.08 5.44
CA THR A 500 7.39 17.08 4.36
C THR A 500 6.04 17.07 3.62
N LEU A 501 4.93 17.05 4.35
CA LEU A 501 3.59 17.11 3.74
C LEU A 501 3.32 18.46 3.08
N GLY A 502 3.90 19.54 3.61
CA GLY A 502 3.90 20.85 2.96
C GLY A 502 4.62 20.83 1.61
N ARG A 503 5.73 20.09 1.47
CA ARG A 503 6.39 19.87 0.19
C ARG A 503 5.53 19.06 -0.78
N GLU A 504 4.89 17.98 -0.33
CA GLU A 504 3.92 17.26 -1.19
C GLU A 504 2.82 18.21 -1.69
N ALA A 505 2.36 19.14 -0.85
CA ALA A 505 1.29 20.06 -1.23
C ALA A 505 1.66 21.06 -2.35
N VAL A 506 2.94 21.36 -2.56
CA VAL A 506 3.40 22.31 -3.59
C VAL A 506 4.14 21.63 -4.75
N SER A 507 4.37 20.33 -4.65
CA SER A 507 5.14 19.56 -5.59
C SER A 507 4.42 19.32 -6.91
N GLN A 508 5.12 19.56 -8.02
CA GLN A 508 4.62 19.26 -9.36
C GLN A 508 5.79 18.82 -10.25
N TYR A 509 5.72 17.59 -10.75
CA TYR A 509 6.68 17.00 -11.68
C TYR A 509 5.93 16.51 -12.92
N GLN A 510 6.43 16.85 -14.10
CA GLN A 510 5.86 16.33 -15.35
C GLN A 510 6.23 14.86 -15.48
N HIS A 511 5.24 14.03 -15.79
CA HIS A 511 5.38 12.58 -15.84
C HIS A 511 5.31 12.08 -17.28
N PHE A 512 4.30 12.52 -18.03
CA PHE A 512 4.18 12.27 -19.46
C PHE A 512 3.77 13.58 -20.13
N ASP A 513 4.45 13.95 -21.21
CA ASP A 513 4.05 15.09 -22.03
C ASP A 513 2.88 14.73 -22.97
N ALA A 514 2.42 15.71 -23.75
CA ALA A 514 1.28 15.52 -24.64
C ALA A 514 1.57 14.50 -25.75
N ASP A 515 2.80 14.45 -26.25
CA ASP A 515 3.22 13.55 -27.32
C ASP A 515 3.29 12.10 -26.81
N ALA A 516 3.87 11.88 -25.63
CA ALA A 516 3.89 10.57 -24.97
C ALA A 516 2.47 10.03 -24.68
N ILE A 517 1.53 10.92 -24.33
CA ILE A 517 0.12 10.54 -24.15
C ILE A 517 -0.51 10.13 -25.49
N ALA A 518 -0.31 10.94 -26.54
CA ALA A 518 -0.86 10.64 -27.87
C ALA A 518 -0.33 9.31 -28.43
N VAL A 519 0.94 8.99 -28.17
CA VAL A 519 1.56 7.72 -28.52
C VAL A 519 0.91 6.56 -27.76
N ALA A 520 0.70 6.71 -26.45
CA ALA A 520 0.04 5.68 -25.65
C ALA A 520 -1.39 5.42 -26.13
N ASP A 521 -2.16 6.47 -26.42
CA ASP A 521 -3.52 6.35 -26.95
C ASP A 521 -3.51 5.61 -28.31
N TYR A 522 -2.57 5.95 -29.20
CA TYR A 522 -2.42 5.25 -30.47
C TYR A 522 -2.09 3.77 -30.29
N VAL A 523 -1.14 3.44 -29.40
CA VAL A 523 -0.71 2.07 -29.12
C VAL A 523 -1.88 1.25 -28.56
N GLU A 524 -2.64 1.82 -27.63
CA GLU A 524 -3.80 1.17 -27.03
C GLU A 524 -4.85 0.80 -28.08
N GLU A 525 -5.10 1.67 -29.07
CA GLU A 525 -6.11 1.47 -30.10
C GLU A 525 -5.67 0.57 -31.27
N ASN A 526 -4.37 0.56 -31.60
CA ASN A 526 -3.88 0.02 -32.88
C ASN A 526 -2.94 -1.18 -32.76
N THR A 527 -2.56 -1.60 -31.55
CA THR A 527 -1.65 -2.74 -31.34
C THR A 527 -2.29 -3.85 -30.52
N ASP A 528 -1.81 -5.07 -30.73
CA ASP A 528 -2.22 -6.24 -29.94
C ASP A 528 -1.91 -6.02 -28.44
N PRO A 529 -2.88 -6.19 -27.52
CA PRO A 529 -2.64 -6.16 -26.07
C PRO A 529 -1.53 -7.10 -25.57
N MET A 530 -1.28 -8.20 -26.28
CA MET A 530 -0.20 -9.15 -25.98
C MET A 530 1.09 -8.87 -26.75
N GLY A 531 1.04 -7.94 -27.71
CA GLY A 531 2.16 -7.62 -28.58
C GLY A 531 3.33 -7.03 -27.80
N ARG A 532 4.50 -7.63 -27.96
CA ARG A 532 5.71 -7.21 -27.23
C ARG A 532 6.41 -6.08 -27.95
N PHE A 533 6.75 -5.05 -27.18
CA PHE A 533 7.48 -3.89 -27.66
C PHE A 533 8.98 -3.97 -27.33
N LEU A 534 9.79 -3.62 -28.33
CA LEU A 534 11.15 -3.15 -28.14
C LEU A 534 11.14 -1.63 -27.97
N CYS A 535 11.68 -1.16 -26.85
CA CYS A 535 11.82 0.24 -26.49
C CYS A 535 12.97 0.37 -25.46
N GLY A 536 13.32 1.60 -25.07
CA GLY A 536 14.32 1.85 -24.05
C GLY A 536 13.88 1.44 -22.64
N THR A 537 14.86 1.43 -21.73
CA THR A 537 14.71 0.99 -20.33
C THR A 537 14.42 2.14 -19.34
N GLN A 538 13.95 3.29 -19.83
CA GLN A 538 13.60 4.43 -18.98
C GLN A 538 12.41 4.14 -18.05
N LEU A 539 12.36 4.85 -16.92
CA LEU A 539 11.23 4.79 -15.97
C LEU A 539 9.91 5.29 -16.60
N LEU A 540 9.98 6.32 -17.43
CA LEU A 540 8.83 6.96 -18.06
C LEU A 540 8.64 6.38 -19.46
N ASN A 541 7.91 5.28 -19.54
CA ASN A 541 7.66 4.59 -20.80
C ASN A 541 6.14 4.61 -21.10
N PRO A 542 5.67 5.36 -22.13
CA PRO A 542 4.23 5.47 -22.41
C PRO A 542 3.59 4.16 -22.86
N VAL A 543 4.33 3.32 -23.60
CA VAL A 543 3.84 2.03 -24.09
C VAL A 543 3.55 1.09 -22.94
N LEU A 544 4.48 0.98 -21.99
CA LEU A 544 4.32 0.14 -20.82
C LEU A 544 3.32 0.74 -19.83
N SER A 545 3.50 2.01 -19.43
CA SER A 545 2.78 2.59 -18.30
C SER A 545 1.38 3.08 -18.64
N LEU A 546 1.16 3.63 -19.83
CA LEU A 546 -0.13 4.21 -20.21
C LEU A 546 -0.94 3.29 -21.11
N ALA A 547 -0.31 2.57 -22.05
CA ALA A 547 -1.00 1.63 -22.94
C ALA A 547 -1.04 0.18 -22.39
N GLY A 548 -0.17 -0.17 -21.43
CA GLY A 548 -0.17 -1.49 -20.78
C GLY A 548 0.38 -2.62 -21.63
N ARG A 549 1.17 -2.33 -22.65
CA ARG A 549 1.75 -3.36 -23.52
C ARG A 549 3.01 -3.97 -22.86
N PRO A 550 3.24 -5.28 -23.01
CA PRO A 550 4.45 -5.90 -22.52
C PRO A 550 5.67 -5.39 -23.28
N ILE A 551 6.79 -5.23 -22.57
CA ILE A 551 8.06 -4.79 -23.16
C ILE A 551 9.18 -5.80 -22.91
N LEU A 552 10.25 -5.72 -23.70
CA LEU A 552 11.41 -6.61 -23.54
C LEU A 552 12.08 -6.44 -22.16
N CYS A 553 12.36 -5.21 -21.74
CA CYS A 553 12.99 -4.89 -20.47
C CYS A 553 12.58 -3.50 -19.97
N ALA A 554 12.03 -3.43 -18.75
CA ALA A 554 11.78 -2.17 -18.05
C ALA A 554 13.03 -1.62 -17.36
N SER A 555 12.86 -0.52 -16.64
CA SER A 555 13.94 0.09 -15.87
C SER A 555 14.58 -0.86 -14.87
N GLY A 556 15.91 -0.92 -14.92
CA GLY A 556 16.72 -1.67 -13.99
C GLY A 556 16.47 -1.29 -12.52
N THR A 557 16.01 -0.05 -12.24
CA THR A 557 15.64 0.36 -10.87
C THR A 557 14.50 -0.48 -10.32
N TRP A 558 13.43 -0.66 -11.11
CA TRP A 558 12.30 -1.50 -10.68
C TRP A 558 12.70 -2.96 -10.64
N LEU A 559 13.32 -3.47 -11.71
CA LEU A 559 13.66 -4.89 -11.82
C LEU A 559 14.62 -5.34 -10.72
N TYR A 560 15.61 -4.51 -10.39
CA TYR A 560 16.53 -4.74 -9.27
C TYR A 560 15.80 -4.87 -7.92
N TYR A 561 14.88 -3.94 -7.60
CA TYR A 561 14.17 -3.98 -6.32
C TYR A 561 13.08 -5.07 -6.25
N HIS A 562 12.66 -5.60 -7.40
CA HIS A 562 11.86 -6.84 -7.48
C HIS A 562 12.75 -8.10 -7.49
N GLY A 563 14.08 -7.96 -7.42
CA GLY A 563 15.04 -9.05 -7.36
C GLY A 563 15.14 -9.86 -8.66
N MET A 564 14.73 -9.27 -9.79
CA MET A 564 14.82 -9.91 -11.11
C MET A 564 16.25 -9.81 -11.65
N ASP A 565 16.74 -10.86 -12.30
CA ASP A 565 17.91 -10.77 -13.18
C ASP A 565 17.45 -10.38 -14.58
N TYR A 566 17.82 -9.18 -15.01
CA TYR A 566 17.39 -8.57 -16.27
C TYR A 566 18.55 -8.26 -17.21
N SER A 567 19.77 -8.67 -16.84
CA SER A 567 21.01 -8.31 -17.55
C SER A 567 21.02 -8.77 -19.01
N THR A 568 20.42 -9.94 -19.29
CA THR A 568 20.34 -10.49 -20.65
C THR A 568 19.36 -9.68 -21.51
N GLN A 569 18.19 -9.34 -20.97
CA GLN A 569 17.16 -8.57 -21.66
C GLN A 569 17.60 -7.13 -21.87
N GLU A 570 18.28 -6.52 -20.90
CA GLU A 570 18.84 -5.17 -21.04
C GLU A 570 19.92 -5.11 -22.12
N ALA A 571 20.83 -6.10 -22.16
CA ALA A 571 21.81 -6.21 -23.23
C ALA A 571 21.14 -6.41 -24.60
N ALA A 572 20.08 -7.22 -24.67
CA ALA A 572 19.30 -7.44 -25.88
C ALA A 572 18.59 -6.16 -26.36
N VAL A 573 18.02 -5.35 -25.46
CA VAL A 573 17.45 -4.03 -25.82
C VAL A 573 18.48 -3.16 -26.53
N ARG A 574 19.69 -3.04 -25.95
CA ARG A 574 20.77 -2.27 -26.56
C ARG A 574 21.15 -2.82 -27.93
N GLN A 575 21.37 -4.13 -28.03
CA GLN A 575 21.74 -4.79 -29.27
C GLN A 575 20.69 -4.56 -30.36
N LEU A 576 19.42 -4.83 -30.08
CA LEU A 576 18.34 -4.74 -31.05
C LEU A 576 18.09 -3.29 -31.49
N LEU A 577 18.29 -2.29 -30.63
CA LEU A 577 18.17 -0.88 -31.02
C LEU A 577 19.37 -0.39 -31.85
N GLU A 578 20.60 -0.82 -31.53
CA GLU A 578 21.83 -0.32 -32.14
C GLU A 578 22.30 -1.12 -33.37
N SER A 579 21.92 -2.40 -33.48
CA SER A 579 22.30 -3.32 -34.55
C SER A 579 21.21 -4.38 -34.79
N PRO A 580 19.99 -3.97 -35.21
CA PRO A 580 18.85 -4.87 -35.38
C PRO A 580 19.06 -5.95 -36.44
N SER A 581 18.44 -7.10 -36.22
CA SER A 581 18.30 -8.16 -37.22
C SER A 581 16.92 -8.83 -37.10
N GLU A 582 16.37 -9.30 -38.22
CA GLU A 582 15.06 -9.99 -38.23
C GLU A 582 15.08 -11.27 -37.38
N GLU A 583 16.20 -12.02 -37.41
CA GLU A 583 16.38 -13.24 -36.63
C GLU A 583 16.30 -12.99 -35.12
N GLU A 584 16.95 -11.92 -34.63
CA GLU A 584 16.97 -11.62 -33.20
C GLU A 584 15.66 -10.98 -32.72
N LEU A 585 15.00 -10.16 -33.56
CA LEU A 585 13.65 -9.66 -33.26
C LEU A 585 12.67 -10.84 -33.12
N ALA A 586 12.74 -11.83 -34.01
CA ALA A 586 11.93 -13.04 -33.92
C ALA A 586 12.31 -13.90 -32.70
N GLN A 587 13.60 -14.03 -32.37
CA GLN A 587 14.06 -14.79 -31.20
C GLN A 587 13.49 -14.25 -29.88
N TRP A 588 13.32 -12.93 -29.78
CA TRP A 588 12.76 -12.26 -28.61
C TRP A 588 11.24 -12.03 -28.70
N ASP A 589 10.57 -12.63 -29.69
CA ASP A 589 9.19 -12.38 -30.11
C ASP A 589 8.81 -10.89 -30.02
N ILE A 590 9.54 -10.03 -30.73
CA ILE A 590 9.24 -8.60 -30.80
C ILE A 590 8.23 -8.35 -31.91
N ASP A 591 7.06 -7.82 -31.56
CA ASP A 591 5.99 -7.50 -32.50
C ASP A 591 6.06 -6.03 -32.96
N TYR A 592 6.50 -5.14 -32.08
CA TYR A 592 6.53 -3.71 -32.32
C TYR A 592 7.81 -3.07 -31.79
N VAL A 593 8.23 -1.96 -32.39
CA VAL A 593 9.37 -1.16 -31.96
C VAL A 593 8.90 0.28 -31.76
N MET A 594 9.20 0.88 -30.61
CA MET A 594 9.01 2.31 -30.38
C MET A 594 10.37 3.01 -30.30
N VAL A 595 10.55 4.03 -31.13
CA VAL A 595 11.71 4.94 -31.08
C VAL A 595 11.23 6.33 -30.69
N GLY A 596 11.46 6.73 -29.45
CA GLY A 596 11.11 8.02 -28.89
C GLY A 596 12.33 8.88 -28.53
N PRO A 597 12.12 9.99 -27.79
CA PRO A 597 13.20 10.87 -27.34
C PRO A 597 14.24 10.16 -26.46
N SER A 598 13.81 9.27 -25.56
CA SER A 598 14.71 8.52 -24.67
C SER A 598 15.55 7.51 -25.45
N GLU A 599 14.95 6.77 -26.38
CA GLU A 599 15.67 5.81 -27.21
C GLU A 599 16.76 6.50 -28.03
N ARG A 600 16.46 7.67 -28.61
CA ARG A 600 17.44 8.47 -29.37
C ARG A 600 18.53 9.12 -28.49
N ALA A 601 18.26 9.33 -27.21
CA ALA A 601 19.21 9.92 -26.28
C ALA A 601 20.19 8.89 -25.71
N ASP A 602 19.69 7.68 -25.40
CA ASP A 602 20.45 6.68 -24.63
C ASP A 602 21.11 5.61 -25.51
N TYR A 603 20.70 5.49 -26.78
CA TYR A 603 21.17 4.46 -27.72
C TYR A 603 21.57 5.06 -29.08
N THR A 604 22.43 4.36 -29.81
CA THR A 604 22.75 4.67 -31.21
C THR A 604 21.75 3.97 -32.15
N VAL A 605 20.48 4.41 -32.13
CA VAL A 605 19.39 3.70 -32.81
C VAL A 605 19.59 3.64 -34.34
N ASP A 606 19.50 2.45 -34.93
CA ASP A 606 19.49 2.28 -36.39
C ASP A 606 18.07 2.46 -36.97
N GLU A 607 17.58 3.69 -36.94
CA GLU A 607 16.25 4.05 -37.51
C GLU A 607 16.15 3.75 -39.00
N SER A 608 17.27 3.77 -39.72
CA SER A 608 17.32 3.49 -41.16
C SER A 608 16.99 2.03 -41.47
N TRP A 609 17.49 1.12 -40.62
CA TRP A 609 17.17 -0.29 -40.72
C TRP A 609 15.70 -0.55 -40.43
N PHE A 610 15.15 0.01 -39.35
CA PHE A 610 13.73 -0.16 -39.00
C PHE A 610 12.81 0.39 -40.08
N ALA A 611 13.12 1.56 -40.65
CA ALA A 611 12.35 2.12 -41.75
C ALA A 611 12.38 1.27 -43.04
N ALA A 612 13.43 0.47 -43.24
CA ALA A 612 13.60 -0.39 -44.42
C ALA A 612 12.98 -1.79 -44.24
N HIS A 613 12.97 -2.34 -43.02
CA HIS A 613 12.58 -3.74 -42.75
C HIS A 613 11.25 -3.87 -41.98
N CYS A 614 10.78 -2.81 -41.32
CA CYS A 614 9.54 -2.81 -40.55
C CYS A 614 8.49 -1.88 -41.18
N THR A 615 7.23 -2.07 -40.81
CA THR A 615 6.13 -1.22 -41.28
C THR A 615 5.89 -0.07 -40.31
N LEU A 616 6.09 1.18 -40.76
CA LEU A 616 5.83 2.37 -39.95
C LEU A 616 4.31 2.54 -39.72
N LEU A 617 3.90 2.55 -38.45
CA LEU A 617 2.50 2.69 -38.03
C LEU A 617 2.19 4.12 -37.56
N TYR A 618 3.12 4.75 -36.84
CA TYR A 618 2.96 6.08 -36.24
C TYR A 618 4.26 6.87 -36.34
N ASP A 619 4.18 8.16 -36.63
CA ASP A 619 5.32 9.08 -36.66
C ASP A 619 4.89 10.53 -36.37
N GLN A 620 4.82 10.90 -35.09
CA GLN A 620 4.45 12.24 -34.62
C GLN A 620 5.09 12.55 -33.26
N GLY A 621 5.25 13.83 -32.94
CA GLY A 621 5.68 14.25 -31.59
C GLY A 621 7.08 13.77 -31.17
N GLY A 622 7.94 13.39 -32.13
CA GLY A 622 9.24 12.79 -31.82
C GLY A 622 9.17 11.31 -31.45
N TYR A 623 8.07 10.63 -31.74
CA TYR A 623 7.90 9.19 -31.55
C TYR A 623 7.57 8.51 -32.87
N SER A 624 8.22 7.38 -33.12
CA SER A 624 7.98 6.53 -34.27
C SER A 624 7.68 5.11 -33.79
N ILE A 625 6.58 4.51 -34.27
CA ILE A 625 6.21 3.12 -33.96
C ILE A 625 6.27 2.31 -35.25
N TYR A 626 7.00 1.20 -35.18
CA TYR A 626 7.15 0.24 -36.26
C TYR A 626 6.52 -1.09 -35.85
N GLN A 627 5.88 -1.76 -36.81
CA GLN A 627 5.48 -3.15 -36.71
C GLN A 627 6.53 -4.04 -37.38
N VAL A 628 7.00 -5.06 -36.66
CA VAL A 628 7.95 -6.03 -37.20
C VAL A 628 7.21 -6.90 -38.21
N ASN A 629 7.78 -7.02 -39.42
CA ASN A 629 7.23 -7.90 -40.44
C ASN A 629 7.71 -9.33 -40.12
N GLY A 630 6.77 -10.24 -39.87
CA GLY A 630 7.05 -11.62 -39.47
C GLY A 630 7.56 -12.54 -40.57
#